data_AF-A0A1W1DX25-F1
#
_entry.id   AF-A0A1W1DX25-F1
#
_cell.length_a   1.000
_cell.length_b   1.000
_cell.length_c   1.000
_cell.angle_alpha   90.00
_cell.angle_beta   90.00
_cell.angle_gamma   90.00
#
_symmetry.space_group_name_H-M   'P 1'
#
loop_
_entity.id
_entity.type
_entity.pdbx_description
1 polymer ?
#
loop_
_entity_poly.entity_id
_entity_poly.type
_entity_poly.pdbx_seq_one_letter_code
_entity_poly.pdbx_strand_id
1 'polypeptide(L)' 'MFDTIIGTIKKLTEAGMALIALAIVVQVIFGTGAAGVPFIGGDVIGTITGIVASLGSHGLVGLAAVAVIYALFTRD' A
#
# COMPACT_ATOMS: atom_id res chain seq x y z
N MET A 1 -12.78 -20.44 18.36
CA MET A 1 -13.38 -19.08 18.34
C MET A 1 -12.37 -18.02 17.88
N PHE A 2 -11.18 -17.97 18.48
CA PHE A 2 -10.10 -17.07 18.01
C PHE A 2 -9.73 -17.29 16.54
N ASP A 3 -9.65 -18.55 16.08
CA ASP A 3 -9.33 -18.83 14.67
C ASP A 3 -10.37 -18.28 13.70
N THR A 4 -11.65 -18.28 14.09
CA THR A 4 -12.75 -17.71 13.30
C THR A 4 -12.64 -16.18 13.25
N ILE A 5 -12.32 -15.54 14.38
CA ILE A 5 -12.12 -14.08 14.44
C ILE A 5 -10.94 -13.67 13.56
N ILE A 6 -9.80 -14.37 13.68
CA ILE A 6 -8.62 -14.13 12.83
C ILE A 6 -8.96 -14.36 11.36
N GLY A 7 -9.70 -15.42 11.04
CA GLY A 7 -10.16 -15.70 9.68
C GLY A 7 -11.03 -14.59 9.10
N THR A 8 -11.96 -14.05 9.90
CA THR A 8 -12.81 -12.92 9.49
C THR A 8 -12.00 -11.64 9.29
N ILE A 9 -11.05 -11.34 10.19
CA ILE A 9 -10.18 -10.17 10.04
C ILE A 9 -9.35 -10.29 8.76
N LYS A 10 -8.74 -11.46 8.50
CA LYS A 10 -7.97 -11.68 7.27
C LYS A 10 -8.81 -11.42 6.01
N LYS A 11 -10.03 -11.96 5.95
CA LYS A 11 -10.94 -11.74 4.82
C LYS A 11 -11.34 -10.27 4.67
N LEU A 12 -11.56 -9.58 5.78
CA LEU A 12 -11.87 -8.15 5.76
C LEU A 12 -10.67 -7.32 5.29
N THR A 13 -9.46 -7.67 5.73
CA THR A 13 -8.22 -7.03 5.27
C THR A 13 -8.01 -7.27 3.78
N GLU A 14 -8.25 -8.49 3.29
CA GLU A 14 -8.17 -8.81 1.86
C GLU A 14 -9.21 -8.01 1.04
N ALA A 15 -10.44 -7.91 1.54
CA ALA A 15 -11.46 -7.06 0.93
C ALA A 15 -11.06 -5.57 0.93
N GLY A 16 -10.53 -5.05 2.05
CA GLY A 16 -10.03 -3.69 2.15
C GLY A 16 -8.86 -3.42 1.19
N MET A 17 -7.93 -4.37 1.05
CA MET A 17 -6.83 -4.31 0.09
C MET A 17 -7.34 -4.22 -1.35
N ALA A 18 -8.35 -5.02 -1.71
CA ALA A 18 -8.96 -4.97 -3.03
C ALA A 18 -9.64 -3.61 -3.30
N LEU A 19 -10.27 -3.01 -2.29
CA LEU A 19 -10.86 -1.68 -2.39
C LEU A 19 -9.79 -0.59 -2.56
N ILE A 20 -8.67 -0.66 -1.85
CA ILE A 20 -7.54 0.26 -2.03
C ILE A 20 -6.97 0.13 -3.45
N ALA A 21 -6.79 -1.09 -3.94
CA ALA A 21 -6.30 -1.32 -5.30
C ALA A 21 -7.24 -0.71 -6.35
N LEU A 22 -8.56 -0.91 -6.20
CA LEU A 22 -9.57 -0.29 -7.06
C LEU A 22 -9.47 1.24 -7.01
N ALA A 23 -9.32 1.82 -5.81
CA ALA A 23 -9.20 3.25 -5.63
C ALA A 23 -7.99 3.83 -6.37
N ILE A 24 -6.84 3.16 -6.33
CA ILE A 24 -5.64 3.55 -7.07
C ILE A 24 -5.92 3.57 -8.58
N VAL A 25 -6.52 2.50 -9.12
CA VAL A 25 -6.82 2.42 -10.57
C VAL A 25 -7.74 3.56 -11.01
N VAL A 26 -8.81 3.80 -10.26
CA VAL A 26 -9.77 4.89 -10.55
C VAL A 26 -9.06 6.25 -10.49
N GLN A 27 -8.22 6.48 -9.49
CA GLN A 27 -7.48 7.73 -9.34
C GLN A 27 -6.44 7.95 -10.45
N VAL A 28 -5.85 6.89 -10.99
CA VAL A 28 -4.98 6.97 -12.17
C VAL A 28 -5.77 7.36 -13.43
N ILE A 29 -6.98 6.83 -13.61
CA ILE A 29 -7.82 7.10 -14.80
C ILE A 29 -8.36 8.53 -14.80
N PHE A 30 -8.89 8.99 -13.67
CA PHE A 30 -9.56 10.30 -13.57
C PHE A 30 -8.63 11.42 -13.12
N GLY A 31 -7.39 11.10 -12.73
CA GLY A 31 -6.39 12.06 -12.27
C GLY A 31 -6.49 12.42 -10.78
N THR A 32 -5.46 13.11 -10.30
CA THR A 32 -5.23 13.46 -8.88
C THR A 32 -5.54 14.94 -8.55
N GLY A 33 -6.19 15.68 -9.47
CA GLY A 33 -6.40 17.12 -9.36
C GLY A 33 -7.49 17.55 -8.35
N ALA A 34 -7.68 18.86 -8.18
CA ALA A 34 -8.50 19.52 -7.14
C ALA A 34 -9.96 19.06 -6.98
N ALA A 35 -10.50 18.26 -7.90
CA ALA A 35 -11.82 17.66 -7.79
C ALA A 35 -11.83 16.31 -7.04
N GLY A 36 -10.64 15.69 -6.84
CA GLY A 36 -10.53 14.32 -6.35
C GLY A 36 -11.28 13.32 -7.24
N VAL A 37 -11.20 12.03 -6.90
CA VAL A 37 -12.17 11.06 -7.42
C VAL A 37 -13.49 11.31 -6.68
N PRO A 38 -14.59 11.72 -7.35
CA PRO A 38 -15.80 12.22 -6.68
C PRO A 38 -16.46 11.23 -5.70
N PHE A 39 -16.16 9.94 -5.85
CA PHE A 39 -16.78 8.82 -5.13
C PHE A 39 -15.85 8.16 -4.09
N ILE A 40 -14.55 8.51 -4.05
CA ILE A 40 -13.56 7.84 -3.20
C ILE A 40 -13.03 8.72 -2.06
N GLY A 41 -13.36 10.01 -2.04
CA GLY A 41 -13.17 10.86 -0.86
C GLY A 41 -11.73 10.85 -0.32
N GLY A 42 -10.77 11.36 -1.10
CA GLY A 42 -9.38 11.51 -0.66
C GLY A 42 -8.36 11.22 -1.75
N ASP A 43 -7.09 11.42 -1.41
CA ASP A 43 -5.94 11.11 -2.27
C ASP A 43 -5.22 9.85 -1.75
N VAL A 44 -5.57 8.69 -2.32
CA VAL A 44 -5.02 7.39 -1.90
C VAL A 44 -3.55 7.26 -2.31
N ILE A 45 -3.22 7.70 -3.53
CA ILE A 45 -1.85 7.68 -4.06
C ILE A 45 -0.94 8.59 -3.22
N GLY A 46 -1.39 9.81 -2.91
CA GLY A 46 -0.68 10.76 -2.06
C GLY A 46 -0.47 10.23 -0.64
N THR A 47 -1.49 9.59 -0.06
CA THR A 47 -1.37 8.94 1.25
C THR A 47 -0.29 7.86 1.26
N ILE A 48 -0.29 6.95 0.26
CA ILE A 48 0.68 5.86 0.16
C ILE A 48 2.08 6.40 -0.10
N THR A 49 2.24 7.30 -1.07
CA THR A 49 3.55 7.89 -1.39
C THR A 49 4.11 8.71 -0.23
N GLY A 50 3.27 9.39 0.54
CA GLY A 50 3.67 10.08 1.77
C GLY A 50 4.19 9.12 2.85
N ILE A 51 3.52 7.97 3.05
CA ILE A 51 4.00 6.93 3.96
C ILE A 51 5.37 6.40 3.48
N VAL A 52 5.50 6.06 2.20
CA VAL A 52 6.76 5.56 1.62
C VAL A 52 7.88 6.58 1.77
N ALA A 53 7.60 7.87 1.53
CA ALA A 53 8.56 8.94 1.72
C ALA A 53 9.02 9.07 3.18
N SER A 54 8.09 8.93 4.15
CA SER A 54 8.41 8.92 5.58
C SER A 54 9.28 7.72 5.97
N LEU A 55 9.02 6.53 5.44
CA LEU A 55 9.88 5.37 5.66
C LEU A 55 11.26 5.54 5.01
N GLY A 56 11.32 6.20 3.85
CA GLY A 56 12.56 6.54 3.15
C GLY A 56 13.43 7.54 3.91
N SER A 57 12.82 8.56 4.52
CA SER A 57 13.55 9.59 5.28
C SER A 57 14.24 9.05 6.53
N HIS A 58 13.72 7.96 7.10
CA HIS A 58 14.32 7.25 8.23
C HIS A 58 15.33 6.17 7.79
N GLY A 59 15.62 6.04 6.49
CA GLY A 59 16.56 5.07 5.95
C GLY A 59 16.08 3.62 5.94
N LEU A 60 14.83 3.34 6.37
CA LEU A 60 14.27 1.97 6.40
C LEU A 60 14.19 1.38 4.99
N VAL A 61 13.83 2.20 4.00
CA VAL A 61 13.76 1.76 2.58
C VAL A 61 15.15 1.38 2.06
N GLY A 62 16.21 2.07 2.52
CA GLY A 62 17.59 1.73 2.18
C GLY A 62 18.03 0.39 2.74
N LEU A 63 17.71 0.12 4.01
CA LEU A 63 17.97 -1.19 4.65
C LEU A 63 17.22 -2.32 3.93
N ALA A 64 15.96 -2.10 3.56
CA ALA A 64 15.19 -3.07 2.78
C ALA A 64 15.82 -3.36 1.41
N ALA A 65 16.32 -2.32 0.72
CA ALA A 65 17.01 -2.49 -0.57
C ALA A 65 18.29 -3.34 -0.43
N VAL A 66 19.10 -3.10 0.61
CA VAL A 66 20.29 -3.91 0.91
C VAL A 66 19.90 -5.36 1.18
N ALA A 67 18.83 -5.61 1.95
CA ALA A 67 18.35 -6.96 2.22
C ALA A 67 17.92 -7.70 0.94
N VAL A 68 17.24 -7.02 0.01
CA VAL A 68 16.86 -7.61 -1.29
C VAL A 68 18.10 -7.93 -2.12
N ILE A 69 19.08 -7.02 -2.21
CA ILE A 69 20.33 -7.25 -2.94
C ILE A 69 21.09 -8.45 -2.34
N TYR A 70 21.23 -8.49 -1.02
CA TYR A 70 21.86 -9.61 -0.32
C TYR A 70 21.13 -10.94 -0.59
N ALA A 71 19.79 -10.93 -0.55
CA ALA A 71 18.99 -12.11 -0.82
C ALA A 71 19.13 -12.61 -2.27
N LEU A 72 19.39 -11.72 -3.24
CA LEU A 72 19.69 -12.11 -4.62
C LEU A 72 21.08 -12.71 -4.76
N PHE A 73 22.08 -12.16 -4.06
CA PHE A 73 23.47 -12.66 -4.09
C PHE A 73 23.68 -13.96 -3.30
N THR A 74 22.89 -14.19 -2.25
CA THR A 74 22.94 -15.41 -1.42
C THR A 74 21.95 -16.47 -1.91
N ARG A 75 21.28 -16.21 -3.05
CA ARG A 75 20.40 -17.17 -3.70
C ARG A 75 21.23 -18.15 -4.53
N ASP A 76 21.95 -19.01 -3.83
CA ASP A 76 22.53 -20.25 -4.35
C ASP A 76 21.63 -21.44 -3.96
#